data_AF-G9NWG4-F1
#
_entry.id   AF-G9NWG4-F1
#
_cell.length_a   1.000
_cell.length_b   1.000
_cell.length_c   1.000
_cell.angle_alpha   90.00
_cell.angle_beta   90.00
_cell.angle_gamma   90.00
#
_symmetry.space_group_name_H-M   'P 1'
#
loop_
_entity.id
_entity.type
_entity.pdbx_description
1 polymer ?
#
loop_
_entity_poly.entity_id
_entity_poly.type
_entity_poly.pdbx_seq_one_letter_code
_entity_poly.pdbx_strand_id
1 'polypeptide(L)'
;MKSFTRLAQATPRVKTSLSAGRLTAAGSIRCASNASSGEELKKTPLYDFHVANGAKMVPFAGYSMPVQYSSLSLADSHHFTRNHASIFDVSHMVQHIFKGPDAVAFLEKVTPSAWGNVAPMSGKLTTFLWPGTGGIVDDTIVTRIGEDEFYVVTNGACLEKDTKYIDEQLGKFGGNVQWTRLDGSGLIALQGPQAAEILSEVLATDVNLKEFYFGNTVKAELKLADGSKTHPVLISRGGYTGEDGFEISFNGKLYPALESTVKAVESLMKTGGPERLQMAGLGARDSLRLEAGMCLYGHDLDDTTTPVEAGLSWIISPERRKAGGFHGAEVILPQLTPKSKGGSGVNRRRVGFVVQGAPAREGAEIQKDGETIGTITSGVPSPTLGKNIAMGYIKDGQHKSGTEVDIVVRGRKRAGVVTKMPFTPAKYWKAPA
;
A
#
# COMPACT_ATOMS: atom_id res chain seq x y z
N MET A 1 39.12 -58.22 -62.84
CA MET A 1 37.82 -58.57 -63.45
C MET A 1 36.83 -58.86 -62.32
N LYS A 2 35.69 -58.14 -62.33
CA LYS A 2 34.36 -58.45 -61.75
C LYS A 2 34.31 -58.75 -60.22
N SER A 3 33.90 -57.81 -59.38
CA SER A 3 32.50 -57.35 -59.14
C SER A 3 31.63 -58.43 -58.48
N PHE A 4 31.27 -58.21 -57.20
CA PHE A 4 29.95 -58.55 -56.69
C PHE A 4 29.43 -57.45 -55.75
N THR A 5 28.46 -56.72 -56.29
CA THR A 5 27.54 -55.75 -55.71
C THR A 5 26.46 -56.48 -54.90
N ARG A 6 26.00 -55.98 -53.74
CA ARG A 6 24.68 -55.33 -53.48
C ARG A 6 24.38 -55.49 -51.97
N LEU A 7 23.63 -54.66 -51.25
CA LEU A 7 23.03 -53.33 -51.43
C LEU A 7 22.74 -52.85 -50.00
N ALA A 8 22.99 -51.58 -49.71
CA ALA A 8 22.69 -50.96 -48.42
C ALA A 8 21.18 -50.69 -48.26
N GLN A 9 20.66 -50.91 -47.05
CA GLN A 9 19.50 -50.20 -46.54
C GLN A 9 19.96 -49.34 -45.36
N ALA A 10 20.01 -48.03 -45.60
CA ALA A 10 20.24 -47.02 -44.60
C ALA A 10 18.89 -46.62 -43.98
N THR A 11 18.72 -46.82 -42.68
CA THR A 11 17.69 -46.15 -41.89
C THR A 11 18.24 -44.83 -41.34
N PRO A 12 17.58 -43.68 -41.59
CA PRO A 12 18.06 -42.39 -41.11
C PRO A 12 17.75 -42.20 -39.62
N ARG A 13 18.76 -41.76 -38.87
CA ARG A 13 18.61 -41.14 -37.53
C ARG A 13 17.72 -39.90 -37.66
N VAL A 14 16.50 -39.96 -37.13
CA VAL A 14 15.66 -38.78 -36.95
C VAL A 14 16.28 -37.93 -35.83
N LYS A 15 16.85 -36.78 -36.23
CA LYS A 15 17.12 -35.67 -35.31
C LYS A 15 15.78 -35.00 -34.99
N THR A 16 15.23 -35.23 -33.80
CA THR A 16 14.14 -34.41 -33.28
C THR A 16 14.72 -33.09 -32.78
N SER A 17 14.62 -32.06 -33.61
CA SER A 17 14.79 -30.67 -33.20
C SER A 17 13.61 -30.28 -32.30
N LEU A 18 13.84 -30.20 -30.99
CA LEU A 18 12.92 -29.53 -30.09
C LEU A 18 13.07 -28.02 -30.30
N SER A 19 12.17 -27.45 -31.10
CA SER A 19 11.98 -26.00 -31.16
C SER A 19 11.59 -25.51 -29.78
N ALA A 20 12.41 -24.64 -29.19
CA ALA A 20 12.07 -23.91 -27.99
C ALA A 20 10.83 -23.04 -28.29
N GLY A 21 9.66 -23.51 -27.85
CA GLY A 21 8.45 -22.71 -27.82
C GLY A 21 8.69 -21.52 -26.90
N ARG A 22 8.63 -20.31 -27.45
CA ARG A 22 8.58 -19.08 -26.67
C ARG A 22 7.39 -19.18 -25.71
N LEU A 23 7.68 -19.28 -24.42
CA LEU A 23 6.73 -18.98 -23.37
C LEU A 23 6.32 -17.52 -23.56
N THR A 24 5.16 -17.30 -24.16
CA THR A 24 4.46 -16.03 -24.13
C THR A 24 4.20 -15.71 -22.67
N ALA A 25 4.87 -14.69 -22.16
CA ALA A 25 4.60 -14.12 -20.85
C ALA A 25 3.08 -13.86 -20.74
N ALA A 26 2.43 -14.52 -19.80
CA ALA A 26 1.06 -14.19 -19.42
C ALA A 26 1.02 -12.69 -19.09
N GLY A 27 0.15 -11.96 -19.77
CA GLY A 27 0.02 -10.52 -19.62
C GLY A 27 -0.24 -10.17 -18.16
N SER A 28 0.58 -9.29 -17.60
CA SER A 28 0.32 -8.69 -16.31
C SER A 28 -0.98 -7.88 -16.39
N ILE A 29 -1.98 -8.28 -15.61
CA ILE A 29 -3.18 -7.47 -15.40
C ILE A 29 -2.72 -6.30 -14.52
N ARG A 30 -2.53 -5.12 -15.12
CA ARG A 30 -2.18 -3.90 -14.40
C ARG A 30 -3.45 -3.33 -13.75
N CYS A 31 -3.57 -3.43 -12.44
CA CYS A 31 -4.68 -2.86 -11.67
C CYS A 31 -4.45 -1.38 -11.34
N ALA A 32 -4.31 -0.51 -12.35
CA ALA A 32 -4.29 0.94 -12.15
C ALA A 32 -4.94 1.70 -13.32
N SER A 33 -6.03 2.40 -12.99
CA SER A 33 -6.69 3.49 -13.76
C SER A 33 -7.12 3.27 -15.22
N ASN A 34 -7.38 2.04 -15.68
CA ASN A 34 -8.23 1.86 -16.85
C ASN A 34 -9.68 1.69 -16.42
N ALA A 35 -10.33 2.79 -16.03
CA ALA A 35 -11.77 2.84 -16.19
C ALA A 35 -12.02 2.82 -17.71
N SER A 36 -12.54 1.71 -18.22
CA SER A 36 -13.20 1.73 -19.52
C SER A 36 -14.27 2.82 -19.45
N SER A 37 -14.43 3.62 -20.50
CA SER A 37 -15.34 4.77 -20.54
C SER A 37 -16.82 4.34 -20.64
N GLY A 38 -17.27 3.45 -19.75
CA GLY A 38 -18.61 2.86 -19.75
C GLY A 38 -19.05 2.10 -18.49
N GLU A 39 -18.19 1.89 -17.49
CA GLU A 39 -18.62 1.26 -16.21
C GLU A 39 -19.05 2.29 -15.16
N GLU A 40 -20.17 2.04 -14.50
CA GLU A 40 -20.68 2.88 -13.41
C GLU A 40 -19.76 2.77 -12.19
N LEU A 41 -19.19 3.91 -11.78
CA LEU A 41 -18.29 3.96 -10.63
C LEU A 41 -19.04 3.73 -9.32
N LYS A 42 -18.46 2.91 -8.44
CA LYS A 42 -18.95 2.73 -7.07
C LYS A 42 -18.84 4.03 -6.28
N LYS A 43 -19.68 4.16 -5.25
CA LYS A 43 -19.71 5.32 -4.36
C LYS A 43 -19.38 4.88 -2.93
N THR A 44 -18.59 5.69 -2.23
CA THR A 44 -18.36 5.49 -0.80
C THR A 44 -19.55 6.01 0.02
N PRO A 45 -19.65 5.64 1.30
CA PRO A 45 -20.60 6.26 2.23
C PRO A 45 -20.56 7.80 2.27
N LEU A 46 -19.42 8.40 1.96
CA LEU A 46 -19.23 9.85 2.00
C LEU A 46 -19.44 10.54 0.64
N TYR A 47 -19.87 9.83 -0.40
CA TYR A 47 -19.97 10.39 -1.75
C TYR A 47 -20.81 11.68 -1.80
N ASP A 48 -22.05 11.66 -1.29
CA ASP A 48 -22.93 12.83 -1.33
C ASP A 48 -22.39 13.96 -0.44
N PHE A 49 -21.75 13.61 0.68
CA PHE A 49 -21.06 14.58 1.54
C PHE A 49 -19.92 15.28 0.78
N HIS A 50 -19.12 14.54 0.01
CA HIS A 50 -18.04 15.12 -0.81
C HIS A 50 -18.59 16.10 -1.85
N VAL A 51 -19.64 15.71 -2.58
CA VAL A 51 -20.27 16.57 -3.60
C VAL A 51 -20.82 17.84 -2.95
N ALA A 52 -21.53 17.72 -1.83
CA ALA A 52 -22.08 18.86 -1.09
C ALA A 52 -20.99 19.83 -0.58
N ASN A 53 -19.78 19.32 -0.30
CA ASN A 53 -18.64 20.09 0.19
C ASN A 53 -17.66 20.52 -0.94
N GLY A 54 -18.12 20.52 -2.20
CA GLY A 54 -17.34 21.08 -3.31
C GLY A 54 -16.16 20.22 -3.76
N ALA A 55 -16.22 18.90 -3.53
CA ALA A 55 -15.21 17.99 -4.03
C ALA A 55 -15.26 17.85 -5.56
N LYS A 56 -14.09 17.90 -6.19
CA LYS A 56 -13.90 17.38 -7.55
C LYS A 56 -13.74 15.86 -7.47
N MET A 57 -14.69 15.13 -8.04
CA MET A 57 -14.71 13.67 -8.02
C MET A 57 -14.02 13.10 -9.26
N VAL A 58 -13.25 12.01 -9.10
CA VAL A 58 -12.53 11.31 -10.18
C VAL A 58 -12.63 9.79 -10.04
N PRO A 59 -12.48 9.02 -11.13
CA PRO A 59 -12.32 7.57 -11.04
C PRO A 59 -11.02 7.21 -10.30
N PHE A 60 -11.13 6.40 -9.25
CA PHE A 60 -9.97 5.83 -8.54
C PHE A 60 -10.36 4.47 -7.96
N ALA A 61 -9.59 3.42 -8.29
CA ALA A 61 -9.83 2.05 -7.81
C ALA A 61 -11.28 1.53 -8.01
N GLY A 62 -11.95 1.93 -9.10
CA GLY A 62 -13.35 1.55 -9.36
C GLY A 62 -14.40 2.37 -8.61
N TYR A 63 -13.99 3.38 -7.85
CA TYR A 63 -14.86 4.31 -7.11
C TYR A 63 -14.79 5.73 -7.67
N SER A 64 -15.83 6.52 -7.41
CA SER A 64 -15.82 7.97 -7.58
C SER A 64 -15.31 8.62 -6.29
N MET A 65 -14.08 9.13 -6.31
CA MET A 65 -13.35 9.61 -5.13
C MET A 65 -12.96 11.09 -5.24
N PRO A 66 -12.89 11.83 -4.12
CA PRO A 66 -12.49 13.24 -4.14
C PRO A 66 -10.99 13.39 -4.42
N VAL A 67 -10.61 14.07 -5.51
CA VAL A 67 -9.20 14.40 -5.80
C VAL A 67 -8.76 15.69 -5.12
N GLN A 68 -9.68 16.65 -5.00
CA GLN A 68 -9.44 18.00 -4.50
C GLN A 68 -10.78 18.60 -4.04
N TYR A 69 -10.76 19.46 -3.01
CA TYR A 69 -11.90 20.27 -2.61
C TYR A 69 -11.70 21.71 -3.07
N SER A 70 -12.76 22.40 -3.49
CA SER A 70 -12.68 23.72 -4.12
C SER A 70 -12.12 24.82 -3.21
N SER A 71 -12.09 24.63 -1.90
CA SER A 71 -11.58 25.60 -0.93
C SER A 71 -10.07 25.77 -0.96
N LEU A 72 -9.31 24.77 -1.41
CA LEU A 72 -7.84 24.77 -1.38
C LEU A 72 -7.22 24.23 -2.68
N SER A 73 -6.06 24.76 -3.06
CA SER A 73 -5.21 24.10 -4.05
C SER A 73 -4.68 22.76 -3.50
N LEU A 74 -4.16 21.88 -4.37
CA LEU A 74 -3.53 20.62 -3.91
C LEU A 74 -2.35 20.88 -2.96
N ALA A 75 -1.57 21.93 -3.23
CA ALA A 75 -0.43 22.32 -2.38
C ALA A 75 -0.90 22.90 -1.05
N ASP A 76 -1.93 23.75 -1.06
CA ASP A 76 -2.46 24.32 0.19
C ASP A 76 -3.13 23.25 1.06
N SER A 77 -3.85 22.30 0.44
CA SER A 77 -4.42 21.15 1.14
C SER A 77 -3.34 20.27 1.77
N HIS A 78 -2.22 20.05 1.06
CA HIS A 78 -1.05 19.38 1.62
C HIS A 78 -0.50 20.13 2.84
N HIS A 79 -0.26 21.45 2.73
CA HIS A 79 0.24 22.26 3.83
C HIS A 79 -0.74 22.29 5.01
N PHE A 80 -2.04 22.32 4.73
CA PHE A 80 -3.07 22.24 5.76
C PHE A 80 -2.94 20.94 6.56
N THR A 81 -2.81 19.78 5.90
CA THR A 81 -2.59 18.50 6.61
C THR A 81 -1.29 18.51 7.44
N ARG A 82 -0.20 19.11 6.93
CA ARG A 82 1.09 19.19 7.64
C ARG A 82 1.04 20.07 8.90
N ASN A 83 0.20 21.10 8.90
CA ASN A 83 0.14 22.12 9.94
C ASN A 83 -1.05 21.95 10.91
N HIS A 84 -2.13 21.28 10.46
CA HIS A 84 -3.39 21.15 11.18
C HIS A 84 -3.85 19.67 11.23
N ALA A 85 -5.07 19.36 10.81
CA ALA A 85 -5.52 18.01 10.59
C ALA A 85 -6.42 17.94 9.35
N SER A 86 -6.47 16.78 8.71
CA SER A 86 -7.35 16.54 7.56
C SER A 86 -8.00 15.17 7.62
N ILE A 87 -9.24 15.10 7.14
CA ILE A 87 -9.94 13.83 6.93
C ILE A 87 -9.79 13.41 5.47
N PHE A 88 -9.31 12.18 5.26
CA PHE A 88 -9.31 11.51 3.98
C PHE A 88 -10.37 10.39 3.99
N ASP A 89 -11.22 10.36 2.97
CA ASP A 89 -12.09 9.20 2.74
C ASP A 89 -11.27 8.08 2.10
N VAL A 90 -11.14 6.97 2.83
CA VAL A 90 -10.47 5.76 2.37
C VAL A 90 -11.40 4.55 2.40
N SER A 91 -12.72 4.78 2.39
CA SER A 91 -13.76 3.73 2.45
C SER A 91 -13.79 2.82 1.21
N HIS A 92 -13.08 3.18 0.14
CA HIS A 92 -12.86 2.33 -1.03
C HIS A 92 -11.91 1.16 -0.75
N MET A 93 -11.11 1.22 0.33
CA MET A 93 -10.25 0.11 0.75
C MET A 93 -11.09 -1.07 1.27
N VAL A 94 -10.56 -2.29 1.10
CA VAL A 94 -11.30 -3.51 1.43
C VAL A 94 -10.96 -3.93 2.85
N GLN A 95 -11.98 -4.21 3.64
CA GLN A 95 -11.84 -4.57 5.05
C GLN A 95 -12.23 -6.03 5.25
N HIS A 96 -11.43 -6.77 6.02
CA HIS A 96 -11.58 -8.19 6.25
C HIS A 96 -11.43 -8.56 7.72
N ILE A 97 -12.08 -9.65 8.11
CA ILE A 97 -11.87 -10.34 9.38
C ILE A 97 -11.39 -11.76 9.07
N PHE A 98 -10.29 -12.17 9.69
CA PHE A 98 -9.86 -13.56 9.78
C PHE A 98 -10.02 -14.02 11.22
N LYS A 99 -10.72 -15.13 11.44
CA LYS A 99 -11.05 -15.62 12.77
C LYS A 99 -10.93 -17.13 12.89
N GLY A 100 -10.36 -17.62 13.98
CA GLY A 100 -10.29 -19.05 14.29
C GLY A 100 -8.89 -19.49 14.72
N PRO A 101 -8.75 -20.65 15.37
CA PRO A 101 -7.52 -21.07 16.05
C PRO A 101 -6.31 -21.17 15.11
N ASP A 102 -6.52 -21.34 13.81
CA ASP A 102 -5.44 -21.42 12.83
C ASP A 102 -5.17 -20.08 12.11
N ALA A 103 -5.83 -18.98 12.52
CA ALA A 103 -5.72 -17.68 11.85
C ALA A 103 -4.28 -17.13 11.88
N VAL A 104 -3.57 -17.30 13.00
CA VAL A 104 -2.15 -16.96 13.11
C VAL A 104 -1.34 -17.74 12.07
N ALA A 105 -1.50 -19.07 12.03
CA ALA A 105 -0.76 -19.95 11.13
C ALA A 105 -1.05 -19.62 9.66
N PHE A 106 -2.30 -19.33 9.31
CA PHE A 106 -2.69 -18.88 7.98
C PHE A 106 -2.03 -17.54 7.60
N LEU A 107 -2.17 -16.51 8.44
CA LEU A 107 -1.58 -15.20 8.17
C LEU A 107 -0.05 -15.27 8.08
N GLU A 108 0.58 -16.07 8.93
CA GLU A 108 2.02 -16.34 8.87
C GLU A 108 2.43 -17.20 7.66
N LYS A 109 1.50 -17.90 7.01
CA LYS A 109 1.77 -18.60 5.75
C LYS A 109 1.77 -17.63 4.57
N VAL A 110 0.79 -16.73 4.51
CA VAL A 110 0.58 -15.82 3.37
C VAL A 110 1.32 -14.49 3.49
N THR A 111 1.89 -14.17 4.66
CA THR A 111 2.67 -12.95 4.92
C THR A 111 4.05 -13.28 5.49
N PRO A 112 5.05 -12.39 5.35
CA PRO A 112 6.38 -12.61 5.92
C PRO A 112 6.53 -12.16 7.38
N SER A 113 5.46 -11.64 7.99
CA SER A 113 5.46 -11.12 9.36
C SER A 113 5.06 -12.19 10.37
N ALA A 114 5.59 -12.10 11.59
CA ALA A 114 5.12 -12.91 12.72
C ALA A 114 3.86 -12.30 13.36
N TRP A 115 2.86 -13.13 13.67
CA TRP A 115 1.57 -12.73 14.24
C TRP A 115 1.31 -13.33 15.62
N GLY A 116 1.91 -14.48 15.96
CA GLY A 116 1.68 -15.14 17.25
C GLY A 116 2.00 -14.26 18.47
N ASN A 117 3.01 -13.39 18.35
CA ASN A 117 3.50 -12.53 19.43
C ASN A 117 3.01 -11.07 19.33
N VAL A 118 2.10 -10.76 18.39
CA VAL A 118 1.55 -9.40 18.31
C VAL A 118 0.59 -9.21 19.46
N ALA A 119 0.77 -8.12 20.23
CA ALA A 119 -0.09 -7.77 21.35
C ALA A 119 -1.54 -7.60 20.88
N PRO A 120 -2.54 -7.93 21.72
CA PRO A 120 -3.93 -7.60 21.43
C PRO A 120 -4.08 -6.12 21.08
N MET A 121 -4.99 -5.84 20.18
CA MET A 121 -5.31 -4.49 19.71
C MET A 121 -4.09 -3.75 19.15
N SER A 122 -3.21 -4.46 18.45
CA SER A 122 -2.03 -3.91 17.81
C SER A 122 -1.91 -4.40 16.37
N GLY A 123 -1.45 -3.53 15.48
CA GLY A 123 -1.33 -3.81 14.05
C GLY A 123 -0.07 -3.23 13.43
N LYS A 124 0.26 -3.73 12.25
CA LYS A 124 1.43 -3.32 11.47
C LYS A 124 1.22 -3.60 9.98
N LEU A 125 1.99 -2.88 9.16
CA LEU A 125 2.08 -3.15 7.73
C LEU A 125 2.78 -4.49 7.47
N THR A 126 2.25 -5.23 6.51
CA THR A 126 2.85 -6.41 5.91
C THR A 126 2.47 -6.50 4.43
N THR A 127 2.75 -7.64 3.80
CA THR A 127 2.35 -7.93 2.41
C THR A 127 1.81 -9.34 2.30
N PHE A 128 0.76 -9.53 1.50
CA PHE A 128 0.44 -10.85 0.96
C PHE A 128 1.44 -11.22 -0.14
N LEU A 129 1.87 -12.48 -0.17
CA LEU A 129 2.93 -12.94 -1.06
C LEU A 129 2.49 -14.12 -1.93
N TRP A 130 2.81 -14.07 -3.22
CA TRP A 130 2.57 -15.18 -4.14
C TRP A 130 3.42 -16.40 -3.75
N PRO A 131 2.83 -17.61 -3.69
CA PRO A 131 3.59 -18.85 -3.50
C PRO A 131 4.68 -19.01 -4.55
N GLY A 132 5.86 -19.48 -4.13
CA GLY A 132 7.00 -19.74 -5.00
C GLY A 132 7.77 -18.49 -5.43
N THR A 133 7.10 -17.45 -5.92
CA THR A 133 7.80 -16.24 -6.42
C THR A 133 8.15 -15.25 -5.30
N GLY A 134 7.32 -15.15 -4.25
CA GLY A 134 7.47 -14.11 -3.22
C GLY A 134 7.19 -12.69 -3.73
N GLY A 135 6.57 -12.57 -4.90
CA GLY A 135 6.06 -11.30 -5.39
C GLY A 135 4.89 -10.81 -4.53
N ILE A 136 4.73 -9.49 -4.42
CA ILE A 136 3.72 -8.87 -3.56
C ILE A 136 2.35 -8.91 -4.24
N VAL A 137 1.45 -9.69 -3.66
CA VAL A 137 0.03 -9.73 -4.06
C VAL A 137 -0.62 -8.40 -3.69
N ASP A 138 -0.45 -7.96 -2.45
CA ASP A 138 -0.86 -6.64 -1.99
C ASP A 138 -0.07 -6.24 -0.75
N ASP A 139 0.05 -4.94 -0.47
CA ASP A 139 0.44 -4.44 0.85
C ASP A 139 -0.78 -4.18 1.73
N THR A 140 -0.68 -4.52 3.01
CA THR A 140 -1.85 -4.58 3.89
C THR A 140 -1.51 -4.25 5.34
N ILE A 141 -2.45 -3.61 6.03
CA ILE A 141 -2.40 -3.46 7.49
C ILE A 141 -3.15 -4.64 8.11
N VAL A 142 -2.48 -5.39 8.97
CA VAL A 142 -3.07 -6.47 9.77
C VAL A 142 -3.01 -6.07 11.24
N THR A 143 -4.15 -6.12 11.91
CA THR A 143 -4.34 -5.77 13.31
C THR A 143 -4.94 -6.95 14.06
N ARG A 144 -4.28 -7.39 15.14
CA ARG A 144 -4.85 -8.39 16.06
C ARG A 144 -5.90 -7.70 16.93
N ILE A 145 -7.17 -8.10 16.82
CA ILE A 145 -8.30 -7.47 17.55
C ILE A 145 -8.99 -8.41 18.54
N GLY A 146 -8.48 -9.64 18.66
CA GLY A 146 -8.89 -10.66 19.63
C GLY A 146 -7.80 -11.74 19.75
N GLU A 147 -8.07 -12.80 20.51
CA GLU A 147 -7.12 -13.91 20.67
C GLU A 147 -6.74 -14.52 19.32
N ASP A 148 -7.74 -14.92 18.55
CA ASP A 148 -7.62 -15.52 17.22
C ASP A 148 -8.43 -14.75 16.18
N GLU A 149 -8.46 -13.41 16.29
CA GLU A 149 -9.24 -12.54 15.43
C GLU A 149 -8.40 -11.38 14.92
N PHE A 150 -8.35 -11.24 13.60
CA PHE A 150 -7.52 -10.26 12.91
C PHE A 150 -8.37 -9.42 11.96
N TYR A 151 -8.25 -8.11 12.09
CA TYR A 151 -8.78 -7.14 11.15
C TYR A 151 -7.71 -6.79 10.14
N VAL A 152 -8.04 -6.85 8.85
CA VAL A 152 -7.10 -6.69 7.75
C VAL A 152 -7.66 -5.71 6.72
N VAL A 153 -6.87 -4.74 6.30
CA VAL A 153 -7.23 -3.75 5.27
C VAL A 153 -6.34 -3.92 4.05
N THR A 154 -6.93 -4.13 2.88
CA THR A 154 -6.21 -4.23 1.59
C THR A 154 -6.61 -3.09 0.65
N ASN A 155 -5.82 -2.89 -0.42
CA ASN A 155 -6.03 -1.81 -1.36
C ASN A 155 -7.30 -2.02 -2.19
N GLY A 156 -8.09 -0.95 -2.38
CA GLY A 156 -9.34 -1.02 -3.14
C GLY A 156 -9.17 -1.49 -4.58
N ALA A 157 -8.05 -1.14 -5.22
CA ALA A 157 -7.74 -1.56 -6.59
C ALA A 157 -7.43 -3.06 -6.71
N CYS A 158 -7.13 -3.72 -5.58
CA CYS A 158 -6.78 -5.13 -5.50
C CYS A 158 -7.98 -6.01 -5.13
N LEU A 159 -9.17 -5.44 -4.88
CA LEU A 159 -10.35 -6.16 -4.34
C LEU A 159 -10.58 -7.53 -4.97
N GLU A 160 -10.71 -7.61 -6.29
CA GLU A 160 -11.01 -8.86 -6.99
C GLU A 160 -9.85 -9.86 -6.87
N LYS A 161 -8.63 -9.37 -7.06
CA LYS A 161 -7.41 -10.18 -6.98
C LYS A 161 -7.20 -10.73 -5.58
N ASP A 162 -7.32 -9.91 -4.55
CA ASP A 162 -7.13 -10.29 -3.16
C ASP A 162 -8.23 -11.23 -2.70
N THR A 163 -9.48 -10.97 -3.06
CA THR A 163 -10.62 -11.86 -2.74
C THR A 163 -10.35 -13.25 -3.31
N LYS A 164 -9.94 -13.34 -4.58
CA LYS A 164 -9.59 -14.62 -5.21
C LYS A 164 -8.37 -15.28 -4.56
N TYR A 165 -7.31 -14.50 -4.30
CA TYR A 165 -6.11 -15.00 -3.66
C TYR A 165 -6.40 -15.59 -2.27
N ILE A 166 -7.12 -14.85 -1.43
CA ILE A 166 -7.48 -15.27 -0.07
C ILE A 166 -8.31 -16.55 -0.10
N ASP A 167 -9.36 -16.61 -0.93
CA ASP A 167 -10.21 -17.78 -1.09
C ASP A 167 -9.41 -19.04 -1.49
N GLU A 168 -8.57 -18.91 -2.51
CA GLU A 168 -7.71 -20.01 -2.97
C GLU A 168 -6.70 -20.45 -1.91
N GLN A 169 -6.08 -19.51 -1.18
CA GLN A 169 -5.11 -19.87 -0.14
C GLN A 169 -5.78 -20.51 1.08
N LEU A 170 -6.98 -20.06 1.48
CA LEU A 170 -7.74 -20.70 2.55
C LEU A 170 -8.15 -22.13 2.17
N GLY A 171 -8.65 -22.32 0.94
CA GLY A 171 -9.01 -23.64 0.42
C GLY A 171 -7.83 -24.62 0.39
N LYS A 172 -6.62 -24.13 0.09
CA LYS A 172 -5.38 -24.94 0.13
C LYS A 172 -4.83 -25.17 1.53
N PHE A 173 -5.06 -24.22 2.45
CA PHE A 173 -4.56 -24.29 3.81
C PHE A 173 -5.27 -25.37 4.63
N GLY A 174 -6.60 -25.52 4.45
CA GLY A 174 -7.36 -26.63 5.05
C GLY A 174 -7.49 -26.59 6.58
N GLY A 175 -7.18 -25.46 7.22
CA GLY A 175 -7.32 -25.24 8.68
C GLY A 175 -8.61 -24.52 9.08
N ASN A 176 -8.82 -24.35 10.38
CA ASN A 176 -9.97 -23.68 10.96
C ASN A 176 -9.78 -22.17 11.00
N VAL A 177 -9.99 -21.54 9.84
CA VAL A 177 -9.97 -20.08 9.67
C VAL A 177 -11.20 -19.64 8.90
N GLN A 178 -12.03 -18.84 9.55
CA GLN A 178 -13.15 -18.14 8.92
C GLN A 178 -12.65 -16.82 8.38
N TRP A 179 -13.03 -16.51 7.14
CA TRP A 179 -12.78 -15.23 6.52
C TRP A 179 -14.10 -14.52 6.22
N THR A 180 -14.16 -13.24 6.54
CA THR A 180 -15.30 -12.38 6.28
C THR A 180 -14.84 -11.07 5.68
N ARG A 181 -15.34 -10.73 4.48
CA ARG A 181 -15.24 -9.37 3.94
C ARG A 181 -16.32 -8.47 4.56
N LEU A 182 -15.95 -7.25 4.90
CA LEU A 182 -16.81 -6.24 5.53
C LEU A 182 -17.29 -5.22 4.48
N ASP A 183 -18.00 -5.71 3.46
CA ASP A 183 -18.55 -4.87 2.39
C ASP A 183 -19.46 -3.76 2.93
N GLY A 184 -19.44 -2.61 2.25
CA GLY A 184 -20.24 -1.45 2.64
C GLY A 184 -19.75 -0.72 3.89
N SER A 185 -18.58 -1.05 4.42
CA SER A 185 -17.99 -0.36 5.58
C SER A 185 -17.45 1.03 5.23
N GLY A 186 -17.52 1.94 6.20
CA GLY A 186 -16.84 3.23 6.13
C GLY A 186 -15.42 3.12 6.66
N LEU A 187 -14.50 3.92 6.10
CA LEU A 187 -13.15 4.07 6.63
C LEU A 187 -12.64 5.49 6.33
N ILE A 188 -12.28 6.20 7.39
CA ILE A 188 -11.68 7.54 7.26
C ILE A 188 -10.30 7.56 7.90
N ALA A 189 -9.42 8.39 7.37
CA ALA A 189 -8.13 8.69 7.99
C ALA A 189 -8.11 10.15 8.43
N LEU A 190 -8.06 10.39 9.74
CA LEU A 190 -7.84 11.69 10.37
C LEU A 190 -6.33 11.88 10.57
N GLN A 191 -5.69 12.78 9.83
CA GLN A 191 -4.23 12.87 9.71
C GLN A 191 -3.74 14.30 9.95
N GLY A 192 -2.67 14.48 10.71
CA GLY A 192 -2.04 15.77 10.99
C GLY A 192 -1.78 15.99 12.49
N PRO A 193 -0.93 16.95 12.86
CA PRO A 193 -0.53 17.21 14.25
C PRO A 193 -1.70 17.47 15.22
N GLN A 194 -2.85 17.96 14.75
CA GLN A 194 -4.03 18.23 15.60
C GLN A 194 -5.02 17.07 15.67
N ALA A 195 -4.75 15.95 14.98
CA ALA A 195 -5.66 14.81 14.89
C ALA A 195 -6.05 14.23 16.25
N ALA A 196 -5.07 14.05 17.16
CA ALA A 196 -5.31 13.45 18.47
C ALA A 196 -6.16 14.35 19.39
N GLU A 197 -5.92 15.66 19.35
CA GLU A 197 -6.70 16.63 20.12
C GLU A 197 -8.18 16.60 19.67
N ILE A 198 -8.42 16.75 18.36
CA ILE A 198 -9.78 16.75 17.80
C ILE A 198 -10.49 15.42 18.08
N LEU A 199 -9.80 14.29 17.92
CA LEU A 199 -10.39 12.99 18.20
C LEU A 199 -10.77 12.85 19.68
N SER A 200 -9.93 13.36 20.60
CA SER A 200 -10.22 13.28 22.04
C SER A 200 -11.50 14.01 22.44
N GLU A 201 -11.82 15.12 21.77
CA GLU A 201 -13.02 15.92 22.04
C GLU A 201 -14.32 15.17 21.66
N VAL A 202 -14.26 14.32 20.62
CA VAL A 202 -15.40 13.52 20.15
C VAL A 202 -15.42 12.09 20.71
N LEU A 203 -14.43 11.66 21.49
CA LEU A 203 -14.47 10.32 22.10
C LEU A 203 -15.57 10.23 23.17
N ALA A 204 -16.37 9.18 23.09
CA ALA A 204 -17.33 8.79 24.12
C ALA A 204 -16.81 7.68 25.04
N THR A 205 -15.78 6.94 24.60
CA THR A 205 -15.05 5.96 25.40
C THR A 205 -13.82 6.62 26.01
N ASP A 206 -13.53 6.30 27.27
CA ASP A 206 -12.32 6.80 27.94
C ASP A 206 -11.07 6.11 27.38
N VAL A 207 -10.29 6.84 26.59
CA VAL A 207 -9.04 6.38 25.98
C VAL A 207 -7.98 7.45 26.14
N ASN A 208 -6.89 7.11 26.82
CA ASN A 208 -5.75 8.01 26.94
C ASN A 208 -4.94 8.05 25.64
N LEU A 209 -5.27 8.98 24.74
CA LEU A 209 -4.56 9.13 23.47
C LEU A 209 -3.08 9.52 23.61
N LYS A 210 -2.60 9.95 24.80
CA LYS A 210 -1.16 10.23 25.01
C LYS A 210 -0.34 8.94 25.13
N GLU A 211 -0.95 7.89 25.66
CA GLU A 211 -0.32 6.56 25.82
C GLU A 211 -0.71 5.59 24.69
N PHE A 212 -1.48 6.07 23.72
CA PHE A 212 -1.94 5.28 22.58
C PHE A 212 -1.00 5.47 21.39
N TYR A 213 -0.03 4.59 21.20
CA TYR A 213 1.05 4.78 20.23
C TYR A 213 0.72 4.28 18.81
N PHE A 214 1.57 4.63 17.84
CA PHE A 214 1.48 4.15 16.47
C PHE A 214 1.42 2.62 16.43
N GLY A 215 0.43 2.08 15.71
CA GLY A 215 0.14 0.66 15.64
C GLY A 215 -0.85 0.18 16.71
N ASN A 216 -1.13 0.96 17.77
CA ASN A 216 -2.21 0.63 18.70
C ASN A 216 -3.58 0.83 18.05
N THR A 217 -4.52 0.01 18.50
CA THR A 217 -5.91 0.02 18.08
C THR A 217 -6.82 -0.01 19.31
N VAL A 218 -8.04 0.52 19.21
CA VAL A 218 -9.05 0.45 20.27
C VAL A 218 -10.44 0.34 19.65
N LYS A 219 -11.36 -0.35 20.33
CA LYS A 219 -12.79 -0.27 20.03
C LYS A 219 -13.37 0.85 20.89
N ALA A 220 -13.95 1.86 20.27
CA ALA A 220 -14.45 3.05 20.96
C ALA A 220 -15.72 3.58 20.30
N GLU A 221 -16.51 4.34 21.04
CA GLU A 221 -17.66 5.08 20.52
C GLU A 221 -17.30 6.56 20.35
N LEU A 222 -17.88 7.22 19.35
CA LEU A 222 -17.76 8.66 19.13
C LEU A 222 -19.06 9.37 19.49
N LYS A 223 -18.95 10.55 20.11
CA LYS A 223 -20.05 11.50 20.32
C LYS A 223 -20.43 12.13 19.00
N LEU A 224 -21.73 12.17 18.71
CA LEU A 224 -22.29 12.77 17.51
C LEU A 224 -22.84 14.17 17.81
N ALA A 225 -23.02 14.97 16.76
CA ALA A 225 -23.44 16.36 16.88
C ALA A 225 -24.84 16.55 17.50
N ASP A 226 -25.69 15.52 17.44
CA ASP A 226 -27.03 15.47 18.03
C ASP A 226 -27.03 14.98 19.50
N GLY A 227 -25.85 14.72 20.08
CA GLY A 227 -25.68 14.21 21.44
C GLY A 227 -25.77 12.68 21.56
N SER A 228 -26.11 11.97 20.47
CA SER A 228 -26.05 10.51 20.43
C SER A 228 -24.61 10.00 20.26
N LYS A 229 -24.45 8.68 20.15
CA LYS A 229 -23.16 8.03 19.96
C LYS A 229 -23.18 7.14 18.71
N THR A 230 -22.02 6.94 18.10
CA THR A 230 -21.84 5.86 17.13
C THR A 230 -21.96 4.51 17.84
N HIS A 231 -22.19 3.44 17.06
CA HIS A 231 -21.79 2.10 17.49
C HIS A 231 -20.27 2.05 17.76
N PRO A 232 -19.74 1.02 18.44
CA PRO A 232 -18.30 0.84 18.56
C PRO A 232 -17.64 0.79 17.18
N VAL A 233 -16.68 1.68 16.97
CA VAL A 233 -15.79 1.77 15.81
C VAL A 233 -14.40 1.29 16.17
N LEU A 234 -13.64 0.83 15.19
CA LEU A 234 -12.25 0.46 15.38
C LEU A 234 -11.38 1.67 15.03
N ILE A 235 -10.62 2.17 16.02
CA ILE A 235 -9.72 3.31 15.87
C ILE A 235 -8.29 2.79 15.95
N SER A 236 -7.52 2.93 14.87
CA SER A 236 -6.11 2.54 14.79
C SER A 236 -5.23 3.78 14.62
N ARG A 237 -4.22 3.98 15.47
CA ARG A 237 -3.29 5.10 15.31
C ARG A 237 -2.24 4.77 14.25
N GLY A 238 -2.25 5.53 13.17
CA GLY A 238 -1.42 5.34 12.00
C GLY A 238 -1.98 6.09 10.81
N GLY A 239 -1.42 5.82 9.62
CA GLY A 239 -1.94 6.35 8.38
C GLY A 239 -0.89 6.52 7.30
N TYR A 240 -1.32 7.11 6.19
CA TYR A 240 -0.61 7.09 4.91
C TYR A 240 -0.17 8.49 4.44
N THR A 241 0.25 9.34 5.39
CA THR A 241 0.65 10.74 5.11
C THR A 241 2.04 11.10 5.66
N GLY A 242 2.61 10.24 6.50
CA GLY A 242 3.80 10.54 7.29
C GLY A 242 3.56 11.49 8.48
N GLU A 243 2.35 12.02 8.66
CA GLU A 243 1.94 12.71 9.88
C GLU A 243 1.44 11.71 10.94
N ASP A 244 1.26 12.18 12.16
CA ASP A 244 0.45 11.46 13.15
C ASP A 244 -1.03 11.44 12.74
N GLY A 245 -1.79 10.49 13.27
CA GLY A 245 -3.20 10.38 12.93
C GLY A 245 -3.82 9.02 13.23
N PHE A 246 -5.07 8.87 12.82
CA PHE A 246 -5.91 7.72 13.11
C PHE A 246 -6.69 7.29 11.88
N GLU A 247 -6.85 5.98 11.71
CA GLU A 247 -7.87 5.39 10.84
C GLU A 247 -9.05 4.94 11.70
N ILE A 248 -10.27 5.24 11.25
CA ILE A 248 -11.52 4.94 11.97
C ILE A 248 -12.42 4.12 11.05
N SER A 249 -12.61 2.85 11.41
CA SER A 249 -13.41 1.88 10.67
C SER A 249 -14.82 1.77 11.25
N PHE A 250 -15.81 1.89 10.37
CA PHE A 250 -17.24 1.76 10.65
C PHE A 250 -17.72 0.44 10.03
N ASN A 251 -17.92 -0.59 10.86
CA ASN A 251 -18.31 -1.93 10.40
C ASN A 251 -19.70 -1.91 9.74
N GLY A 252 -19.69 -1.78 8.41
CA GLY A 252 -20.88 -1.67 7.56
C GLY A 252 -21.71 -2.94 7.46
N LYS A 253 -21.13 -4.08 7.84
CA LYS A 253 -21.83 -5.38 7.84
C LYS A 253 -22.72 -5.56 9.05
N LEU A 254 -22.37 -4.94 10.18
CA LEU A 254 -23.16 -5.00 11.41
C LEU A 254 -24.06 -3.78 11.62
N TYR A 255 -23.62 -2.62 11.14
CA TYR A 255 -24.32 -1.35 11.32
C TYR A 255 -24.36 -0.59 9.99
N PRO A 256 -25.42 0.16 9.66
CA PRO A 256 -25.47 0.93 8.43
C PRO A 256 -24.34 1.99 8.36
N ALA A 257 -23.29 1.72 7.58
CA ALA A 257 -22.12 2.59 7.53
C ALA A 257 -22.42 3.97 6.96
N LEU A 258 -23.40 4.09 6.05
CA LEU A 258 -23.80 5.37 5.45
C LEU A 258 -24.17 6.38 6.53
N GLU A 259 -25.03 5.98 7.46
CA GLU A 259 -25.54 6.87 8.50
C GLU A 259 -24.51 7.10 9.61
N SER A 260 -23.69 6.10 9.95
CA SER A 260 -22.69 6.24 11.02
C SER A 260 -21.45 7.01 10.59
N THR A 261 -20.95 6.79 9.37
CA THR A 261 -19.73 7.43 8.87
C THR A 261 -19.96 8.91 8.61
N VAL A 262 -21.05 9.28 7.93
CA VAL A 262 -21.36 10.70 7.63
C VAL A 262 -21.51 11.50 8.92
N LYS A 263 -22.34 11.03 9.87
CA LYS A 263 -22.56 11.71 11.15
C LYS A 263 -21.27 11.85 11.97
N ALA A 264 -20.40 10.84 11.94
CA ALA A 264 -19.11 10.90 12.63
C ALA A 264 -18.17 11.94 11.99
N VAL A 265 -18.11 12.00 10.66
CA VAL A 265 -17.34 13.02 9.93
C VAL A 265 -17.89 14.42 10.20
N GLU A 266 -19.21 14.60 10.16
CA GLU A 266 -19.84 15.88 10.51
C GLU A 266 -19.52 16.31 11.94
N SER A 267 -19.56 15.38 12.90
CA SER A 267 -19.18 15.64 14.29
C SER A 267 -17.72 16.07 14.42
N LEU A 268 -16.80 15.34 13.78
CA LEU A 268 -15.38 15.69 13.73
C LEU A 268 -15.17 17.08 13.12
N MET A 269 -15.76 17.34 11.95
CA MET A 269 -15.63 18.62 11.24
C MET A 269 -16.19 19.79 12.06
N LYS A 270 -17.32 19.61 12.74
CA LYS A 270 -17.91 20.61 13.64
C LYS A 270 -17.00 20.89 14.83
N THR A 271 -16.46 19.85 15.46
CA THR A 271 -15.57 19.96 16.62
C THR A 271 -14.23 20.61 16.25
N GLY A 272 -13.61 20.16 15.15
CA GLY A 272 -12.34 20.69 14.68
C GLY A 272 -12.44 22.14 14.20
N GLY A 273 -13.54 22.49 13.54
CA GLY A 273 -13.71 23.78 12.87
C GLY A 273 -12.78 23.93 11.65
N PRO A 274 -13.07 24.87 10.73
CA PRO A 274 -12.36 24.99 9.46
C PRO A 274 -10.88 25.40 9.59
N GLU A 275 -10.48 25.92 10.76
CA GLU A 275 -9.11 26.33 11.06
C GLU A 275 -8.22 25.16 11.49
N ARG A 276 -8.78 24.11 12.12
CA ARG A 276 -8.00 22.93 12.57
C ARG A 276 -8.26 21.69 11.74
N LEU A 277 -9.42 21.60 11.06
CA LEU A 277 -9.83 20.40 10.35
C LEU A 277 -10.51 20.71 9.01
N GLN A 278 -10.04 20.04 7.97
CA GLN A 278 -10.65 20.08 6.65
C GLN A 278 -10.67 18.71 5.97
N MET A 279 -11.54 18.54 4.99
CA MET A 279 -11.46 17.39 4.10
C MET A 279 -10.27 17.54 3.14
N ALA A 280 -9.58 16.44 2.85
CA ALA A 280 -8.50 16.40 1.87
C ALA A 280 -8.71 15.27 0.86
N GLY A 281 -8.28 15.51 -0.38
CA GLY A 281 -8.47 14.60 -1.51
C GLY A 281 -7.22 13.80 -1.86
N LEU A 282 -7.37 12.92 -2.86
CA LEU A 282 -6.30 12.05 -3.35
C LEU A 282 -5.03 12.81 -3.78
N GLY A 283 -5.16 14.03 -4.31
CA GLY A 283 -3.98 14.79 -4.77
C GLY A 283 -3.06 15.22 -3.62
N ALA A 284 -3.63 15.70 -2.50
CA ALA A 284 -2.85 16.01 -1.31
C ALA A 284 -2.24 14.72 -0.71
N ARG A 285 -3.03 13.64 -0.65
CA ARG A 285 -2.57 12.32 -0.18
C ARG A 285 -1.36 11.80 -0.96
N ASP A 286 -1.37 11.92 -2.30
CA ASP A 286 -0.27 11.45 -3.15
C ASP A 286 1.05 12.19 -2.90
N SER A 287 0.99 13.50 -2.66
CA SER A 287 2.19 14.26 -2.30
C SER A 287 2.70 13.95 -0.88
N LEU A 288 1.79 13.83 0.11
CA LEU A 288 2.13 13.50 1.50
C LEU A 288 2.79 12.12 1.62
N ARG A 289 2.18 11.09 1.01
CA ARG A 289 2.72 9.72 1.02
C ARG A 289 4.07 9.63 0.33
N LEU A 290 4.25 10.37 -0.78
CA LEU A 290 5.48 10.32 -1.55
C LEU A 290 6.63 10.97 -0.77
N GLU A 291 6.37 12.10 -0.11
CA GLU A 291 7.33 12.73 0.81
C GLU A 291 7.71 11.79 1.97
N ALA A 292 6.75 11.00 2.47
CA ALA A 292 6.99 9.97 3.48
C ALA A 292 7.65 8.68 2.93
N GLY A 293 7.93 8.60 1.62
CA GLY A 293 8.56 7.44 0.98
C GLY A 293 7.69 6.17 0.91
N MET A 294 6.38 6.32 1.06
CA MET A 294 5.42 5.21 1.11
C MET A 294 5.07 4.70 -0.29
N CYS A 295 4.98 3.36 -0.41
CA CYS A 295 4.61 2.68 -1.65
C CYS A 295 3.13 2.80 -1.95
N LEU A 296 2.76 2.89 -3.22
CA LEU A 296 1.40 2.73 -3.71
C LEU A 296 1.32 1.45 -4.58
N TYR A 297 0.44 0.52 -4.21
CA TYR A 297 0.25 -0.70 -5.01
C TYR A 297 -0.21 -0.39 -6.43
N GLY A 298 0.29 -1.15 -7.40
CA GLY A 298 0.07 -0.93 -8.83
C GLY A 298 1.03 0.08 -9.48
N HIS A 299 1.78 0.83 -8.67
CA HIS A 299 2.80 1.78 -9.12
C HIS A 299 4.18 1.40 -8.58
N ASP A 300 4.33 1.38 -7.26
CA ASP A 300 5.59 1.08 -6.58
C ASP A 300 5.71 -0.40 -6.20
N LEU A 301 4.60 -1.13 -6.14
CA LEU A 301 4.53 -2.55 -5.82
C LEU A 301 3.67 -3.27 -6.86
N ASP A 302 4.05 -4.49 -7.19
CA ASP A 302 3.29 -5.38 -8.07
C ASP A 302 3.60 -6.84 -7.78
N ASP A 303 2.91 -7.74 -8.50
CA ASP A 303 3.06 -9.20 -8.38
C ASP A 303 4.47 -9.71 -8.72
N THR A 304 5.35 -8.89 -9.31
CA THR A 304 6.72 -9.25 -9.69
C THR A 304 7.78 -8.76 -8.71
N THR A 305 7.36 -7.90 -7.78
CA THR A 305 8.25 -7.18 -6.87
C THR A 305 8.30 -7.90 -5.53
N THR A 306 9.48 -8.22 -5.02
CA THR A 306 9.63 -8.78 -3.67
C THR A 306 9.74 -7.68 -2.60
N PRO A 307 9.44 -7.98 -1.32
CA PRO A 307 9.64 -7.02 -0.24
C PRO A 307 11.09 -6.49 -0.14
N VAL A 308 12.09 -7.28 -0.53
CA VAL A 308 13.49 -6.85 -0.48
C VAL A 308 13.81 -5.84 -1.58
N GLU A 309 13.30 -6.06 -2.79
CA GLU A 309 13.44 -5.10 -3.90
C GLU A 309 12.75 -3.77 -3.58
N ALA A 310 11.57 -3.83 -2.94
CA ALA A 310 10.77 -2.67 -2.56
C ALA A 310 11.34 -1.85 -1.38
N GLY A 311 12.43 -2.30 -0.75
CA GLY A 311 12.96 -1.67 0.45
C GLY A 311 12.10 -1.89 1.70
N LEU A 312 11.29 -2.97 1.70
CA LEU A 312 10.36 -3.35 2.75
C LEU A 312 10.86 -4.50 3.62
N SER A 313 12.14 -4.88 3.57
CA SER A 313 12.70 -6.00 4.37
C SER A 313 12.42 -5.92 5.88
N TRP A 314 12.05 -4.75 6.40
CA TRP A 314 11.66 -4.52 7.79
C TRP A 314 10.32 -5.19 8.18
N ILE A 315 9.45 -5.52 7.22
CA ILE A 315 8.20 -6.27 7.49
C ILE A 315 8.46 -7.75 7.80
N ILE A 316 9.64 -8.27 7.43
CA ILE A 316 10.04 -9.65 7.64
C ILE A 316 10.62 -9.78 9.06
N SER A 317 9.81 -10.31 9.98
CA SER A 317 10.15 -10.38 11.40
C SER A 317 11.39 -11.26 11.65
N PRO A 318 12.22 -10.97 12.67
CA PRO A 318 13.46 -11.71 12.93
C PRO A 318 13.28 -13.23 13.02
N GLU A 319 12.18 -13.69 13.62
CA GLU A 319 11.82 -15.10 13.75
C GLU A 319 11.57 -15.70 12.37
N ARG A 320 10.83 -14.98 11.52
CA ARG A 320 10.50 -15.40 10.15
C ARG A 320 11.71 -15.41 9.23
N ARG A 321 12.70 -14.53 9.45
CA ARG A 321 13.98 -14.57 8.73
C ARG A 321 14.76 -15.86 8.96
N LYS A 322 14.61 -16.47 10.14
CA LYS A 322 15.26 -17.74 10.50
C LYS A 322 14.43 -18.94 10.07
N ALA A 323 13.13 -18.91 10.35
CA ALA A 323 12.23 -20.05 10.14
C ALA A 323 11.74 -20.21 8.69
N GLY A 324 11.63 -19.11 7.93
CA GLY A 324 11.00 -19.14 6.61
C GLY A 324 9.53 -19.56 6.68
N GLY A 325 9.11 -20.47 5.79
CA GLY A 325 7.78 -21.10 5.81
C GLY A 325 6.62 -20.26 5.26
N PHE A 326 6.81 -18.95 5.07
CA PHE A 326 5.87 -18.08 4.37
C PHE A 326 6.03 -18.20 2.85
N HIS A 327 5.01 -17.77 2.10
CA HIS A 327 5.04 -17.81 0.64
C HIS A 327 6.24 -17.05 0.06
N GLY A 328 7.04 -17.76 -0.75
CA GLY A 328 8.22 -17.20 -1.41
C GLY A 328 9.44 -17.03 -0.51
N ALA A 329 9.46 -17.64 0.69
CA ALA A 329 10.60 -17.58 1.59
C ALA A 329 11.91 -18.06 0.93
N GLU A 330 11.83 -19.07 0.05
CA GLU A 330 12.95 -19.64 -0.68
C GLU A 330 13.60 -18.65 -1.65
N VAL A 331 12.83 -17.67 -2.13
CA VAL A 331 13.32 -16.56 -2.97
C VAL A 331 13.74 -15.38 -2.09
N ILE A 332 12.90 -14.98 -1.14
CA ILE A 332 13.05 -13.75 -0.37
C ILE A 332 14.21 -13.82 0.64
N LEU A 333 14.39 -14.95 1.35
CA LEU A 333 15.41 -15.05 2.39
C LEU A 333 16.84 -14.93 1.82
N PRO A 334 17.20 -15.59 0.71
CA PRO A 334 18.51 -15.37 0.08
C PRO A 334 18.73 -13.92 -0.41
N GLN A 335 17.67 -13.18 -0.76
CA GLN A 335 17.76 -11.79 -1.22
C GLN A 335 18.18 -10.83 -0.10
N LEU A 336 17.90 -11.16 1.17
CA LEU A 336 18.26 -10.34 2.33
C LEU A 336 19.76 -10.17 2.49
N THR A 337 20.54 -11.13 2.01
CA THR A 337 21.99 -11.08 2.02
C THR A 337 22.48 -10.58 0.66
N PRO A 338 23.25 -9.47 0.60
CA PRO A 338 23.80 -8.97 -0.66
C PRO A 338 24.68 -10.01 -1.38
N LYS A 339 24.76 -9.93 -2.71
CA LYS A 339 25.60 -10.82 -3.53
C LYS A 339 27.07 -10.85 -3.08
N SER A 340 27.60 -9.70 -2.66
CA SER A 340 28.96 -9.57 -2.12
C SER A 340 29.20 -10.33 -0.81
N LYS A 341 28.14 -10.77 -0.13
CA LYS A 341 28.19 -11.58 1.11
C LYS A 341 27.66 -13.01 0.90
N GLY A 342 27.56 -13.47 -0.34
CA GLY A 342 27.16 -14.85 -0.67
C GLY A 342 25.65 -15.13 -0.69
N GLY A 343 24.80 -14.11 -0.57
CA GLY A 343 23.37 -14.25 -0.82
C GLY A 343 23.00 -14.08 -2.29
N SER A 344 21.73 -14.29 -2.64
CA SER A 344 21.27 -13.99 -4.01
C SER A 344 21.19 -12.49 -4.26
N GLY A 345 21.06 -11.67 -3.21
CA GLY A 345 20.81 -10.24 -3.28
C GLY A 345 19.63 -9.90 -4.18
N VAL A 346 19.55 -8.66 -4.64
CA VAL A 346 18.52 -8.22 -5.61
C VAL A 346 19.18 -7.66 -6.86
N ASN A 347 18.43 -7.57 -7.95
CA ASN A 347 18.91 -6.98 -9.21
C ASN A 347 18.54 -5.49 -9.32
N ARG A 348 17.48 -5.06 -8.63
CA ARG A 348 16.99 -3.69 -8.57
C ARG A 348 16.56 -3.33 -7.15
N ARG A 349 16.53 -2.03 -6.83
CA ARG A 349 16.04 -1.50 -5.55
C ARG A 349 15.19 -0.27 -5.76
N ARG A 350 14.11 -0.16 -5.00
CA ARG A 350 13.34 1.07 -4.88
C ARG A 350 14.13 2.12 -4.10
N VAL A 351 14.30 3.30 -4.68
CA VAL A 351 14.94 4.46 -4.03
C VAL A 351 14.19 5.76 -4.35
N GLY A 352 14.53 6.83 -3.63
CA GLY A 352 14.03 8.17 -3.90
C GLY A 352 14.95 8.94 -4.84
N PHE A 353 14.40 9.96 -5.50
CA PHE A 353 15.08 10.87 -6.41
C PHE A 353 14.61 12.29 -6.18
N VAL A 354 15.53 13.26 -6.26
CA VAL A 354 15.21 14.67 -6.50
C VAL A 354 15.50 14.97 -7.97
N VAL A 355 14.57 15.59 -8.67
CA VAL A 355 14.64 15.82 -10.12
C VAL A 355 14.59 17.32 -10.44
N GLN A 356 15.55 17.81 -11.22
CA GLN A 356 15.55 19.21 -11.65
C GLN A 356 14.58 19.46 -12.80
N GLY A 357 13.99 20.66 -12.84
CA GLY A 357 13.12 21.09 -13.93
C GLY A 357 11.71 20.51 -13.84
N ALA A 358 11.30 19.72 -14.83
CA ALA A 358 9.95 19.16 -14.89
C ALA A 358 9.82 17.90 -14.00
N PRO A 359 8.70 17.70 -13.29
CA PRO A 359 8.50 16.52 -12.47
C PRO A 359 8.50 15.25 -13.33
N ALA A 360 9.27 14.25 -12.88
CA ALA A 360 9.24 12.93 -13.46
C ALA A 360 7.92 12.25 -13.10
N ARG A 361 7.31 11.57 -14.06
CA ARG A 361 6.11 10.75 -13.86
C ARG A 361 6.47 9.28 -14.03
N GLU A 362 5.55 8.41 -13.63
CA GLU A 362 5.67 6.98 -13.83
C GLU A 362 6.09 6.63 -15.26
N GLY A 363 6.97 5.66 -15.40
CA GLY A 363 7.51 5.20 -16.68
C GLY A 363 8.70 6.03 -17.20
N ALA A 364 9.05 7.16 -16.57
CA ALA A 364 10.25 7.89 -16.94
C ALA A 364 11.51 7.04 -16.73
N GLU A 365 12.37 6.98 -17.74
CA GLU A 365 13.62 6.23 -17.68
C GLU A 365 14.63 6.89 -16.75
N ILE A 366 15.35 6.07 -16.00
CA ILE A 366 16.52 6.48 -15.21
C ILE A 366 17.75 6.03 -15.99
N GLN A 367 18.58 6.98 -16.41
CA GLN A 367 19.78 6.73 -17.18
C GLN A 367 21.05 7.13 -16.42
N LYS A 368 22.15 6.45 -16.71
CA LYS A 368 23.50 6.84 -16.29
C LYS A 368 24.48 6.47 -17.40
N ASP A 369 25.36 7.40 -17.75
CA ASP A 369 26.35 7.24 -18.83
C ASP A 369 25.72 6.82 -20.18
N GLY A 370 24.48 7.25 -20.43
CA GLY A 370 23.72 6.93 -21.64
C GLY A 370 22.97 5.59 -21.60
N GLU A 371 23.13 4.78 -20.56
CA GLU A 371 22.41 3.50 -20.40
C GLU A 371 21.20 3.64 -19.48
N THR A 372 20.09 2.98 -19.82
CA THR A 372 18.92 2.88 -18.94
C THR A 372 19.18 1.87 -17.82
N ILE A 373 19.18 2.36 -16.58
CA ILE A 373 19.48 1.60 -15.37
C ILE A 373 18.27 1.46 -14.43
N GLY A 374 17.10 1.98 -14.82
CA GLY A 374 15.91 1.93 -14.00
C GLY A 374 14.71 2.67 -14.58
N THR A 375 13.66 2.76 -13.78
CA THR A 375 12.41 3.44 -14.13
C THR A 375 11.77 4.07 -12.90
N ILE A 376 11.22 5.26 -13.09
CA ILE A 376 10.40 5.98 -12.11
C ILE A 376 9.04 5.30 -11.99
N THR A 377 8.60 5.06 -10.75
CA THR A 377 7.30 4.46 -10.41
C THR A 377 6.29 5.51 -9.95
N SER A 378 6.75 6.51 -9.19
CA SER A 378 5.89 7.58 -8.66
C SER A 378 6.64 8.91 -8.70
N GLY A 379 5.94 10.03 -8.93
CA GLY A 379 6.60 11.33 -8.91
C GLY A 379 5.64 12.52 -8.84
N VAL A 380 5.96 13.47 -7.96
CA VAL A 380 5.19 14.71 -7.73
C VAL A 380 6.11 15.90 -7.44
N PRO A 381 5.65 17.14 -7.70
CA PRO A 381 6.19 18.31 -7.00
C PRO A 381 5.89 18.18 -5.50
N SER A 382 6.91 18.27 -4.66
CA SER A 382 6.78 18.26 -3.19
C SER A 382 6.48 19.67 -2.69
N PRO A 383 5.31 19.93 -2.09
CA PRO A 383 4.99 21.22 -1.49
C PRO A 383 5.93 21.55 -0.31
N THR A 384 6.27 20.56 0.52
CA THR A 384 7.13 20.79 1.69
C THR A 384 8.56 21.17 1.30
N LEU A 385 9.13 20.53 0.27
CA LEU A 385 10.54 20.71 -0.08
C LEU A 385 10.77 21.76 -1.19
N GLY A 386 9.74 22.17 -1.90
CA GLY A 386 9.87 23.05 -3.08
C GLY A 386 10.66 22.41 -4.22
N LYS A 387 10.69 21.07 -4.30
CA LYS A 387 11.47 20.28 -5.27
C LYS A 387 10.57 19.24 -5.94
N ASN A 388 10.92 18.77 -7.13
CA ASN A 388 10.28 17.57 -7.67
C ASN A 388 10.95 16.34 -7.07
N ILE A 389 10.15 15.47 -6.48
CA ILE A 389 10.60 14.20 -5.91
C ILE A 389 9.96 13.04 -6.69
N ALA A 390 10.66 11.93 -6.72
CA ALA A 390 10.18 10.71 -7.35
C ALA A 390 10.69 9.47 -6.63
N MET A 391 9.97 8.36 -6.75
CA MET A 391 10.44 7.04 -6.39
C MET A 391 10.59 6.21 -7.66
N GLY A 392 11.50 5.25 -7.63
CA GLY A 392 11.71 4.35 -8.77
C GLY A 392 12.64 3.21 -8.43
N TYR A 393 12.65 2.21 -9.31
CA TYR A 393 13.57 1.08 -9.22
C TYR A 393 14.82 1.36 -10.04
N ILE A 394 15.97 1.22 -9.41
CA ILE A 394 17.29 1.36 -10.03
C ILE A 394 18.09 0.07 -9.86
N LYS A 395 18.96 -0.22 -10.83
CA LYS A 395 19.89 -1.36 -10.80
C LYS A 395 20.66 -1.42 -9.47
N ASP A 396 20.77 -2.61 -8.90
CA ASP A 396 21.58 -2.83 -7.69
C ASP A 396 23.03 -2.38 -7.91
N GLY A 397 23.65 -1.80 -6.89
CA GLY A 397 24.93 -1.09 -6.98
C GLY A 397 24.85 0.40 -7.37
N GLN A 398 23.77 0.87 -8.01
CA GLN A 398 23.57 2.29 -8.38
C GLN A 398 22.63 3.05 -7.41
N HIS A 399 22.19 2.40 -6.34
CA HIS A 399 21.16 2.89 -5.41
C HIS A 399 21.69 3.75 -4.25
N LYS A 400 22.98 4.11 -4.23
CA LYS A 400 23.57 4.88 -3.13
C LYS A 400 23.09 6.34 -3.19
N SER A 401 22.69 6.90 -2.04
CA SER A 401 22.34 8.33 -1.94
C SER A 401 23.50 9.21 -2.44
N GLY A 402 23.17 10.27 -3.16
CA GLY A 402 24.14 11.15 -3.82
C GLY A 402 24.58 10.68 -5.21
N THR A 403 24.13 9.51 -5.68
CA THR A 403 24.42 9.07 -7.05
C THR A 403 23.68 9.95 -8.05
N GLU A 404 24.43 10.62 -8.94
CA GLU A 404 23.88 11.41 -10.04
C GLU A 404 23.38 10.51 -11.16
N VAL A 405 22.24 10.89 -11.74
CA VAL A 405 21.55 10.19 -12.83
C VAL A 405 20.87 11.21 -13.75
N ASP A 406 20.57 10.79 -14.98
CA ASP A 406 19.66 11.50 -15.86
C ASP A 406 18.27 10.87 -15.78
N ILE A 407 17.22 11.68 -15.68
CA ILE A 407 15.83 11.21 -15.75
C ILE A 407 15.20 11.75 -17.02
N VAL A 408 14.69 10.86 -17.87
CA VAL A 408 14.14 11.23 -19.18
C VAL A 408 12.70 11.67 -19.03
N VAL A 409 12.47 12.98 -19.03
CA VAL A 409 11.14 13.58 -18.90
C VAL A 409 10.74 14.19 -20.24
N ARG A 410 9.72 13.61 -20.87
CA ARG A 410 9.20 14.04 -22.19
C ARG A 410 10.32 14.13 -23.25
N GLY A 411 11.16 13.09 -23.31
CA GLY A 411 12.28 12.99 -24.26
C GLY A 411 13.50 13.86 -23.93
N ARG A 412 13.48 14.65 -22.83
CA ARG A 412 14.61 15.47 -22.40
C ARG A 412 15.25 14.90 -21.14
N LYS A 413 16.58 14.83 -21.12
CA LYS A 413 17.34 14.46 -19.92
C LYS A 413 17.26 15.58 -18.89
N ARG A 414 16.89 15.21 -17.66
CA ARG A 414 16.86 16.09 -16.49
C ARG A 414 17.82 15.55 -15.45
N ALA A 415 18.68 16.41 -14.91
CA ALA A 415 19.56 16.04 -13.81
C ALA A 415 18.72 15.55 -12.62
N GLY A 416 19.05 14.37 -12.11
CA GLY A 416 18.45 13.77 -10.94
C GLY A 416 19.53 13.25 -9.99
N VAL A 417 19.16 13.10 -8.72
CA VAL A 417 20.06 12.54 -7.71
C VAL A 417 19.32 11.53 -6.85
N VAL A 418 19.90 10.34 -6.71
CA VAL A 418 19.41 9.32 -5.77
C VAL A 418 19.44 9.92 -4.37
N THR A 419 18.29 9.92 -3.71
CA THR A 419 18.06 10.61 -2.43
C THR A 419 17.49 9.64 -1.41
N LYS A 420 17.97 9.74 -0.17
CA LYS A 420 17.47 8.95 0.96
C LYS A 420 15.97 9.22 1.18
N MET A 421 15.22 8.15 1.42
CA MET A 421 13.82 8.22 1.85
C MET A 421 13.71 7.89 3.36
N PRO A 422 12.70 8.43 4.07
CA PRO A 422 11.69 9.37 3.57
C PRO A 422 12.30 10.74 3.21
N PHE A 423 11.68 11.49 2.31
CA PHE A 423 12.16 12.82 1.90
C PHE A 423 11.89 13.88 2.99
N THR A 424 10.81 13.69 3.74
CA THR A 424 10.48 14.44 4.95
C THR A 424 10.38 13.48 6.14
N PRO A 425 10.89 13.81 7.33
CA PRO A 425 10.74 12.94 8.50
C PRO A 425 9.28 12.65 8.81
N ALA A 426 8.97 11.38 9.11
CA ALA A 426 7.64 11.02 9.60
C ALA A 426 7.46 11.49 11.05
N LYS A 427 6.25 11.95 11.40
CA LYS A 427 5.89 12.50 12.72
C LYS A 427 4.98 11.58 13.53
N TYR A 428 5.06 10.26 13.31
CA TYR A 428 4.24 9.29 14.05
C TYR A 428 4.44 9.40 15.55
N TRP A 429 3.34 9.32 16.31
CA TRP A 429 3.39 9.23 17.76
C TRP A 429 3.86 7.85 18.21
N LYS A 430 5.11 7.73 18.66
CA LYS A 430 5.71 6.45 19.07
C LYS A 430 5.94 6.41 20.57
N ALA A 431 5.96 5.20 21.12
CA ALA A 431 6.39 5.00 22.50
C ALA A 431 7.81 5.56 22.70
N PRO A 432 8.11 6.16 23.86
CA PRO A 432 9.48 6.48 24.24
C PRO A 432 10.38 5.25 24.06
N ALA A 433 11.57 5.47 23.49
CA ALA A 433 12.54 4.41 23.20
C ALA A 433 13.18 3.82 24.45
#